data_AF-A0ABD5T0K8-F1
#
_entry.id   AF-A0ABD5T0K8-F1
#
_cell.length_a   1.000
_cell.length_b   1.000
_cell.length_c   1.000
_cell.angle_alpha   90.00
_cell.angle_beta   90.00
_cell.angle_gamma   90.00
#
_symmetry.space_group_name_H-M   'P 1'
#
loop_
_entity.id
_entity.type
_entity.pdbx_description
1 polymer ?
#
loop_
_entity_poly.entity_id
_entity_poly.type
_entity_poly.pdbx_seq_one_letter_code
_entity_poly.pdbx_strand_id
1 'polypeptide(L)'
;MALEGRFDDGVVRVGGDARQRYHDSRGYGYPLEGNEIALAPVEAAHLLYRGDLEAVVDAATGERLGFRAFVAREPGENFGVRFLVYADLRSRGFYLSPAAEPWVPNPPSGEADFAVFPRGKGPRDGEIAYALRIIGERTDIPAAELREGVLAVVDEESEITYFEVGRRDPTGTSGADATLPEDCEADLLADRVVVWEPPLSLYEQTFYGQPLEGREYDEPTLQCSLL
;
A
#
# COMPACT_ATOMS: atom_id res chain seq x y z
N MET A 1 31.85 -9.75 18.01
CA MET A 1 31.40 -11.12 17.68
C MET A 1 30.28 -11.01 16.67
N ALA A 2 30.20 -11.97 15.75
CA ALA A 2 29.04 -12.08 14.88
C ALA A 2 27.87 -12.66 15.70
N LEU A 3 26.66 -12.15 15.48
CA LEU A 3 25.46 -12.60 16.21
C LEU A 3 24.70 -13.58 15.33
N GLU A 4 24.08 -14.57 15.96
CA GLU A 4 23.16 -15.51 15.35
C GLU A 4 21.79 -15.39 16.01
N GLY A 5 20.73 -15.61 15.24
CA GLY A 5 19.37 -15.65 15.74
C GLY A 5 18.84 -17.06 15.88
N ARG A 6 17.84 -17.27 16.73
CA ARG A 6 17.09 -18.52 16.84
C ARG A 6 15.66 -18.30 16.36
N PHE A 7 15.24 -19.02 15.33
CA PHE A 7 13.87 -18.94 14.80
C PHE A 7 12.97 -19.88 15.58
N ASP A 8 11.96 -19.32 16.25
CA ASP A 8 11.00 -20.03 17.08
C ASP A 8 9.70 -19.22 17.15
N ASP A 9 8.55 -19.88 17.11
CA ASP A 9 7.22 -19.26 17.21
C ASP A 9 7.01 -18.04 16.28
N GLY A 10 7.45 -18.16 15.02
CA GLY A 10 7.28 -17.12 14.00
C GLY A 10 8.20 -15.90 14.15
N VAL A 11 9.10 -15.89 15.13
CA VAL A 11 10.05 -14.78 15.37
C VAL A 11 11.49 -15.27 15.43
N VAL A 12 12.44 -14.37 15.17
CA VAL A 12 13.88 -14.64 15.32
C VAL A 12 14.39 -13.92 16.57
N ARG A 13 14.76 -14.70 17.58
CA ARG A 13 15.32 -14.22 18.85
C ARG A 13 16.83 -14.04 18.72
N VAL A 14 17.34 -12.88 19.11
CA VAL A 14 18.78 -12.57 19.05
C VAL A 14 19.23 -12.01 20.40
N GLY A 15 20.20 -12.67 21.03
CA GLY A 15 20.78 -12.27 22.31
C GLY A 15 22.09 -11.48 22.20
N GLY A 16 22.90 -11.51 23.26
CA GLY A 16 24.21 -10.84 23.28
C GLY A 16 24.10 -9.33 23.49
N ASP A 17 24.57 -8.54 22.52
CA ASP A 17 24.44 -7.07 22.46
C ASP A 17 23.43 -6.62 21.38
N ALA A 18 22.53 -7.51 20.94
CA ALA A 18 21.57 -7.27 19.87
C ALA A 18 20.65 -6.07 20.13
N ARG A 19 20.21 -5.89 21.38
CA ARG A 19 19.39 -4.73 21.77
C ARG A 19 20.08 -3.42 21.43
N GLN A 20 21.31 -3.22 21.89
CA GLN A 20 22.06 -1.99 21.62
C GLN A 20 22.39 -1.87 20.12
N ARG A 21 22.82 -2.99 19.51
CA ARG A 21 23.35 -3.02 18.15
C ARG A 21 22.29 -2.90 17.06
N TYR A 22 21.07 -3.35 17.29
CA TYR A 22 20.02 -3.38 16.26
C TYR A 22 18.76 -2.63 16.68
N HIS A 23 18.26 -2.84 17.90
CA HIS A 23 17.03 -2.19 18.32
C HIS A 23 17.25 -0.71 18.67
N ASP A 24 18.19 -0.41 19.58
CA ASP A 24 18.41 0.95 20.07
C ASP A 24 18.99 1.90 19.02
N SER A 25 19.88 1.40 18.18
CA SER A 25 20.60 2.20 17.19
C SER A 25 19.92 2.26 15.83
N ARG A 26 19.10 1.26 15.47
CA ARG A 26 18.55 1.12 14.11
C ARG A 26 17.07 0.71 14.06
N GLY A 27 16.41 0.58 15.20
CA GLY A 27 14.97 0.30 15.29
C GLY A 27 14.56 -1.04 14.69
N TYR A 28 15.36 -2.10 14.86
CA TYR A 28 14.95 -3.47 14.52
C TYR A 28 14.28 -4.16 15.70
N GLY A 29 13.23 -4.93 15.42
CA GLY A 29 12.58 -5.80 16.39
C GLY A 29 11.99 -5.05 17.58
N TYR A 30 11.59 -5.83 18.57
CA TYR A 30 11.18 -5.33 19.87
C TYR A 30 12.02 -5.97 20.98
N PRO A 31 12.26 -5.25 22.10
CA PRO A 31 13.07 -5.74 23.18
C PRO A 31 12.35 -6.85 23.96
N LEU A 32 13.11 -7.85 24.39
CA LEU A 32 12.70 -8.87 25.34
C LEU A 32 13.40 -8.63 26.68
N GLU A 33 13.59 -9.68 27.48
CA GLU A 33 14.35 -9.60 28.73
C GLU A 33 15.85 -9.36 28.46
N GLY A 34 16.46 -8.49 29.28
CA GLY A 34 17.88 -8.14 29.17
C GLY A 34 18.23 -7.46 27.83
N ASN A 35 19.19 -8.05 27.11
CA ASN A 35 19.68 -7.58 25.82
C ASN A 35 19.14 -8.38 24.63
N GLU A 36 18.20 -9.29 24.87
CA GLU A 36 17.57 -10.05 23.80
C GLU A 36 16.53 -9.19 23.08
N ILE A 37 16.40 -9.41 21.77
CA ILE A 37 15.35 -8.83 20.94
C ILE A 37 14.66 -9.94 20.16
N ALA A 38 13.40 -9.72 19.81
CA ALA A 38 12.68 -10.51 18.83
C ALA A 38 12.53 -9.71 17.54
N LEU A 39 12.94 -10.33 16.43
CA LEU A 39 12.86 -9.81 15.09
C LEU A 39 11.74 -10.52 14.33
N ALA A 40 11.04 -9.79 13.46
CA ALA A 40 10.18 -10.43 12.48
C ALA A 40 11.06 -11.11 11.41
N PRO A 41 10.54 -12.13 10.69
CA PRO A 41 11.33 -12.81 9.67
C PRO A 41 11.93 -11.85 8.63
N VAL A 42 11.18 -10.83 8.19
CA VAL A 42 11.67 -9.81 7.24
C VAL A 42 12.83 -8.98 7.79
N GLU A 43 12.80 -8.68 9.09
CA GLU A 43 13.86 -7.93 9.77
C GLU A 43 15.14 -8.77 9.88
N ALA A 44 15.00 -10.03 10.28
CA ALA A 44 16.10 -10.99 10.34
C ALA A 44 16.71 -11.24 8.96
N ALA A 45 15.89 -11.42 7.94
CA ALA A 45 16.34 -11.56 6.55
C ALA A 45 17.13 -10.35 6.09
N HIS A 46 16.70 -9.14 6.45
CA HIS A 46 17.42 -7.91 6.10
C HIS A 46 18.77 -7.80 6.83
N LEU A 47 18.85 -8.22 8.10
CA LEU A 47 20.13 -8.28 8.82
C LEU A 47 21.07 -9.35 8.25
N LEU A 48 20.55 -10.52 7.85
CA LEU A 48 21.32 -11.56 7.15
C LEU A 48 21.82 -11.03 5.79
N TYR A 49 20.98 -10.36 5.01
CA TYR A 49 21.31 -9.77 3.71
C TYR A 49 22.47 -8.77 3.83
N ARG A 50 22.46 -7.95 4.88
CA ARG A 50 23.53 -6.98 5.18
C ARG A 50 24.80 -7.59 5.78
N GLY A 51 24.78 -8.88 6.15
CA GLY A 51 25.85 -9.52 6.92
C GLY A 51 25.97 -9.00 8.35
N ASP A 52 24.95 -8.30 8.85
CA ASP A 52 24.89 -7.82 10.23
C ASP A 52 24.55 -8.97 11.20
N LEU A 53 23.75 -9.95 10.75
CA LEU A 53 23.47 -11.23 11.41
C LEU A 53 24.14 -12.35 10.59
N GLU A 54 24.79 -13.31 11.25
CA GLU A 54 25.56 -14.35 10.55
C GLU A 54 24.66 -15.49 10.04
N ALA A 55 23.74 -15.95 10.89
CA ALA A 55 22.83 -17.02 10.59
C ALA A 55 21.59 -16.97 11.48
N VAL A 56 20.56 -17.70 11.06
CA VAL A 56 19.38 -18.03 11.86
C VAL A 56 19.33 -19.54 12.06
N VAL A 57 19.27 -19.99 13.30
CA VAL A 57 19.16 -21.40 13.67
C VAL A 57 17.70 -21.73 13.90
N ASP A 58 17.17 -22.70 13.16
CA ASP A 58 15.81 -23.20 13.35
C ASP A 58 15.71 -23.97 14.67
N ALA A 59 14.78 -23.58 15.56
CA ALA A 59 14.62 -24.21 16.85
C ALA A 59 14.11 -25.66 16.78
N ALA A 60 13.34 -26.01 15.76
CA ALA A 60 12.74 -27.33 15.60
C ALA A 60 13.71 -28.32 14.92
N THR A 61 14.47 -27.87 13.92
CA THR A 61 15.37 -28.74 13.15
C THR A 61 16.84 -28.62 13.55
N GLY A 62 17.23 -27.53 14.21
CA GLY A 62 18.63 -27.20 14.50
C GLY A 62 19.42 -26.75 13.26
N GLU A 63 18.76 -26.57 12.12
CA GLU A 63 19.43 -26.17 10.88
C GLU A 63 19.90 -24.71 10.97
N ARG A 64 21.15 -24.48 10.59
CA ARG A 64 21.76 -23.15 10.52
C ARG A 64 21.59 -22.56 9.13
N LEU A 65 20.84 -21.46 9.03
CA LEU A 65 20.41 -20.85 7.77
C LEU A 65 21.12 -19.52 7.56
N GLY A 66 21.84 -19.40 6.44
CA GLY A 66 22.25 -18.10 5.90
C GLY A 66 21.09 -17.44 5.14
N PHE A 67 21.30 -16.21 4.65
CA PHE A 67 20.28 -15.42 3.94
C PHE A 67 19.48 -16.22 2.88
N ARG A 68 20.18 -16.86 1.93
CA ARG A 68 19.54 -17.60 0.83
C ARG A 68 18.65 -18.74 1.32
N ALA A 69 19.14 -19.52 2.28
CA ALA A 69 18.39 -20.66 2.83
C ALA A 69 17.20 -20.20 3.70
N PHE A 70 17.35 -19.07 4.40
CA PHE A 70 16.28 -18.50 5.21
C PHE A 70 15.14 -17.95 4.34
N VAL A 71 15.47 -17.18 3.28
CA VAL A 71 14.47 -16.64 2.34
C VAL A 71 13.74 -17.76 1.58
N ALA A 72 14.46 -18.78 1.11
CA ALA A 72 13.89 -19.90 0.35
C ALA A 72 12.85 -20.72 1.12
N ARG A 73 12.76 -20.55 2.44
CA ARG A 73 11.75 -21.20 3.29
C ARG A 73 10.44 -20.44 3.36
N GLU A 74 10.36 -19.21 2.86
CA GLU A 74 9.18 -18.33 2.97
C GLU A 74 8.64 -18.31 4.42
N PRO A 75 9.40 -17.80 5.41
CA PRO A 75 9.11 -17.93 6.85
C PRO A 75 7.90 -17.11 7.33
N GLY A 76 7.04 -16.65 6.42
CA GLY A 76 5.83 -15.91 6.71
C GLY A 76 4.98 -15.72 5.45
N GLU A 77 3.78 -15.18 5.65
CA GLU A 77 2.86 -14.88 4.55
C GLU A 77 3.41 -13.79 3.63
N ASN A 78 3.32 -14.02 2.31
CA ASN A 78 3.79 -13.12 1.26
C ASN A 78 5.22 -12.61 1.51
N PHE A 79 6.07 -13.46 2.09
CA PHE A 79 7.35 -13.03 2.64
C PHE A 79 8.27 -12.42 1.58
N GLY A 80 8.37 -13.03 0.39
CA GLY A 80 9.18 -12.50 -0.71
C GLY A 80 8.88 -11.03 -1.04
N VAL A 81 7.63 -10.69 -1.34
CA VAL A 81 7.23 -9.30 -1.68
C VAL A 81 7.38 -8.36 -0.49
N ARG A 82 7.07 -8.82 0.74
CA ARG A 82 7.26 -8.01 1.95
C ARG A 82 8.73 -7.71 2.22
N PHE A 83 9.62 -8.67 1.97
CA PHE A 83 11.05 -8.48 2.11
C PHE A 83 11.61 -7.48 1.09
N LEU A 84 11.17 -7.55 -0.18
CA LEU A 84 11.59 -6.59 -1.21
C LEU A 84 11.27 -5.15 -0.82
N VAL A 85 10.01 -4.91 -0.41
CA VAL A 85 9.58 -3.58 0.07
C VAL A 85 10.32 -3.15 1.34
N TYR A 86 10.52 -4.08 2.29
CA TYR A 86 11.27 -3.78 3.50
C TYR A 86 12.71 -3.35 3.19
N ALA A 87 13.39 -4.06 2.31
CA ALA A 87 14.75 -3.76 1.90
C ALA A 87 14.84 -2.44 1.11
N ASP A 88 13.91 -2.17 0.19
CA ASP A 88 13.84 -0.90 -0.54
C ASP A 88 13.69 0.29 0.42
N LEU A 89 12.71 0.26 1.33
CA LEU A 89 12.49 1.35 2.28
C LEU A 89 13.67 1.55 3.24
N ARG A 90 14.28 0.46 3.74
CA ARG A 90 15.51 0.55 4.54
C ARG A 90 16.66 1.16 3.75
N SER A 91 16.82 0.82 2.46
CA SER A 91 17.87 1.40 1.61
C SER A 91 17.69 2.90 1.38
N ARG A 92 16.44 3.37 1.40
CA ARG A 92 16.06 4.80 1.30
C ARG A 92 16.13 5.54 2.65
N GLY A 93 16.58 4.87 3.71
CA GLY A 93 16.79 5.45 5.04
C GLY A 93 15.53 5.54 5.90
N PHE A 94 14.43 4.88 5.52
CA PHE A 94 13.26 4.79 6.39
C PHE A 94 13.48 3.78 7.51
N TYR A 95 12.91 4.09 8.67
CA TYR A 95 12.63 3.11 9.70
C TYR A 95 11.22 2.59 9.49
N LEU A 96 11.03 1.28 9.68
CA LEU A 96 9.74 0.63 9.59
C LEU A 96 9.76 -0.65 10.40
N SER A 97 8.57 -1.00 10.91
CA SER A 97 8.33 -2.20 11.69
C SER A 97 7.05 -2.88 11.22
N PRO A 98 6.87 -4.19 11.45
CA PRO A 98 5.56 -4.84 11.38
C PRO A 98 4.48 -3.97 12.01
N ALA A 99 3.37 -3.76 11.31
CA ALA A 99 2.20 -3.04 11.82
C ALA A 99 1.36 -3.93 12.74
N ALA A 100 1.99 -4.46 13.79
CA ALA A 100 1.37 -5.32 14.78
C ALA A 100 2.00 -5.10 16.15
N GLU A 101 1.26 -5.41 17.20
CA GLU A 101 1.86 -5.57 18.53
C GLU A 101 2.71 -6.87 18.55
N PRO A 102 3.87 -6.88 19.24
CA PRO A 102 4.42 -5.83 20.08
C PRO A 102 5.39 -4.86 19.37
N TRP A 103 5.55 -4.92 18.04
CA TRP A 103 6.48 -4.03 17.32
C TRP A 103 6.07 -2.56 17.38
N VAL A 104 4.76 -2.31 17.29
CA VAL A 104 4.19 -0.97 17.31
C VAL A 104 3.03 -0.96 18.30
N PRO A 105 3.06 -0.10 19.33
CA PRO A 105 1.92 0.06 20.23
C PRO A 105 0.77 0.74 19.46
N ASN A 106 -0.45 0.19 19.55
CA ASN A 106 -1.61 0.67 18.78
C ASN A 106 -1.31 0.77 17.27
N PRO A 107 -1.04 -0.36 16.60
CA PRO A 107 -0.72 -0.36 15.17
C PRO A 107 -1.86 0.24 14.34
N PRO A 108 -1.58 0.71 13.11
CA PRO A 108 -2.62 1.19 12.20
C PRO A 108 -3.75 0.16 12.07
N SER A 109 -5.00 0.60 12.14
CA SER A 109 -6.14 -0.28 11.98
C SER A 109 -6.22 -0.82 10.55
N GLY A 110 -6.54 -2.11 10.40
CA GLY A 110 -6.74 -2.75 9.10
C GLY A 110 -5.60 -3.69 8.72
N GLU A 111 -5.39 -3.88 7.43
CA GLU A 111 -4.45 -4.87 6.85
C GLU A 111 -3.08 -4.23 6.52
N ALA A 112 -2.57 -3.34 7.36
CA ALA A 112 -1.23 -2.81 7.16
C ALA A 112 -0.18 -3.89 7.47
N ASP A 113 0.79 -4.06 6.59
CA ASP A 113 1.95 -4.94 6.80
C ASP A 113 3.01 -4.26 7.64
N PHE A 114 3.28 -2.98 7.35
CA PHE A 114 4.31 -2.18 8.02
C PHE A 114 3.79 -0.82 8.45
N ALA A 115 4.25 -0.39 9.61
CA ALA A 115 4.24 1.00 10.01
C ALA A 115 5.57 1.62 9.59
N VAL A 116 5.52 2.61 8.70
CA VAL A 116 6.69 3.36 8.25
C VAL A 116 6.74 4.68 9.02
N PHE A 117 7.89 4.97 9.64
CA PHE A 117 8.06 6.16 10.47
C PHE A 117 8.58 7.34 9.64
N PRO A 118 8.32 8.60 10.06
CA PRO A 118 8.89 9.77 9.41
C PRO A 118 10.41 9.69 9.31
N ARG A 119 11.00 10.37 8.32
CA ARG A 119 12.46 10.36 8.18
C ARG A 119 13.13 10.94 9.43
N GLY A 120 14.15 10.22 9.93
CA GLY A 120 14.85 10.57 11.17
C GLY A 120 14.12 10.21 12.46
N LYS A 121 12.91 9.65 12.36
CA LYS A 121 12.09 9.14 13.47
C LYS A 121 12.06 7.62 13.42
N GLY A 122 12.00 6.98 14.59
CA GLY A 122 11.95 5.53 14.70
C GLY A 122 10.72 5.05 15.45
N PRO A 123 10.61 3.72 15.69
CA PRO A 123 9.49 3.12 16.43
C PRO A 123 9.21 3.75 17.80
N ARG A 124 10.22 4.41 18.41
CA ARG A 124 10.14 5.05 19.73
C ARG A 124 9.42 6.39 19.73
N ASP A 125 9.36 7.05 18.59
CA ASP A 125 8.72 8.36 18.48
C ASP A 125 7.19 8.25 18.40
N GLY A 126 6.66 7.06 18.11
CA GLY A 126 5.21 6.76 18.10
C GLY A 126 4.42 7.37 16.93
N GLU A 127 5.07 8.16 16.09
CA GLU A 127 4.44 8.78 14.91
C GLU A 127 4.61 7.88 13.68
N ILE A 128 3.50 7.48 13.07
CA ILE A 128 3.49 6.67 11.85
C ILE A 128 3.26 7.62 10.67
N ALA A 129 4.21 7.68 9.75
CA ALA A 129 4.07 8.47 8.52
C ALA A 129 3.18 7.75 7.50
N TYR A 130 3.35 6.44 7.37
CA TYR A 130 2.60 5.63 6.40
C TYR A 130 2.20 4.29 7.02
N ALA A 131 0.90 3.98 6.97
CA ALA A 131 0.38 2.63 7.12
C ALA A 131 0.47 1.94 5.76
N LEU A 132 1.38 0.96 5.64
CA LEU A 132 1.76 0.37 4.36
C LEU A 132 1.17 -1.04 4.21
N ARG A 133 0.39 -1.26 3.16
CA ARG A 133 -0.07 -2.59 2.70
C ARG A 133 0.73 -3.00 1.47
N ILE A 134 1.11 -4.28 1.39
CA ILE A 134 1.97 -4.81 0.33
C ILE A 134 1.22 -5.91 -0.41
N ILE A 135 1.22 -5.82 -1.74
CA ILE A 135 0.60 -6.81 -2.63
C ILE A 135 1.52 -7.13 -3.80
N GLY A 136 1.29 -8.28 -4.44
CA GLY A 136 1.83 -8.55 -5.78
C GLY A 136 0.94 -7.93 -6.86
N GLU A 137 1.49 -7.73 -8.06
CA GLU A 137 0.76 -7.14 -9.20
C GLU A 137 -0.52 -7.90 -9.59
N ARG A 138 -0.55 -9.21 -9.36
CA ARG A 138 -1.67 -10.09 -9.74
C ARG A 138 -2.75 -10.18 -8.66
N THR A 139 -2.60 -9.46 -7.55
CA THR A 139 -3.56 -9.50 -6.46
C THR A 139 -4.80 -8.69 -6.82
N ASP A 140 -5.93 -9.37 -6.97
CA ASP A 140 -7.23 -8.72 -7.11
C ASP A 140 -7.60 -7.99 -5.81
N ILE A 141 -8.00 -6.72 -5.93
CA ILE A 141 -8.49 -5.92 -4.80
C ILE A 141 -9.89 -5.37 -5.12
N PRO A 142 -10.93 -5.80 -4.39
CA PRO A 142 -12.22 -5.14 -4.44
C PRO A 142 -12.10 -3.67 -4.02
N ALA A 143 -12.72 -2.75 -4.77
CA ALA A 143 -12.65 -1.32 -4.47
C ALA A 143 -13.14 -0.99 -3.04
N ALA A 144 -14.08 -1.76 -2.51
CA ALA A 144 -14.60 -1.64 -1.15
C ALA A 144 -13.60 -2.04 -0.05
N GLU A 145 -12.52 -2.74 -0.40
CA GLU A 145 -11.44 -3.16 0.50
C GLU A 145 -10.25 -2.19 0.48
N LEU A 146 -10.24 -1.21 -0.42
CA LEU A 146 -9.25 -0.13 -0.34
C LEU A 146 -9.42 0.64 0.98
N ARG A 147 -8.30 0.89 1.63
CA ARG A 147 -8.20 1.59 2.92
C ARG A 147 -7.24 2.76 2.77
N GLU A 148 -7.47 3.79 3.56
CA GLU A 148 -6.57 4.95 3.61
C GLU A 148 -5.17 4.52 4.06
N GLY A 149 -4.14 5.01 3.37
CA GLY A 149 -2.75 4.65 3.62
C GLY A 149 -1.93 4.56 2.34
N VAL A 150 -0.89 3.74 2.36
CA VAL A 150 -0.02 3.51 1.21
C VAL A 150 -0.13 2.05 0.77
N LEU A 151 -0.28 1.84 -0.52
CA LEU A 151 -0.25 0.53 -1.16
C LEU A 151 1.05 0.38 -1.94
N ALA A 152 1.89 -0.58 -1.56
CA ALA A 152 3.04 -1.00 -2.33
C ALA A 152 2.66 -2.19 -3.21
N VAL A 153 2.83 -2.04 -4.52
CA VAL A 153 2.60 -3.08 -5.52
C VAL A 153 3.96 -3.54 -6.03
N VAL A 154 4.22 -4.84 -5.92
CA VAL A 154 5.45 -5.48 -6.40
C VAL A 154 5.13 -6.29 -7.65
N ASP A 155 5.82 -6.02 -8.75
CA ASP A 155 5.64 -6.76 -10.00
C ASP A 155 6.44 -8.08 -10.05
N GLU A 156 6.29 -8.84 -11.13
CA GLU A 156 7.03 -10.10 -11.37
C GLU A 156 8.54 -9.88 -11.59
N GLU A 157 8.97 -8.67 -11.94
CA GLU A 157 10.37 -8.27 -12.17
C GLU A 157 11.03 -7.65 -10.91
N SER A 158 10.31 -7.63 -9.78
CA SER A 158 10.72 -7.03 -8.50
C SER A 158 10.80 -5.50 -8.48
N GLU A 159 10.17 -4.80 -9.43
CA GLU A 159 9.95 -3.35 -9.32
C GLU A 159 8.81 -3.05 -8.34
N ILE A 160 8.97 -1.94 -7.60
CA ILE A 160 8.03 -1.54 -6.54
C ILE A 160 7.43 -0.18 -6.89
N THR A 161 6.10 -0.13 -6.94
CA THR A 161 5.34 1.11 -7.10
C THR A 161 4.52 1.38 -5.83
N TYR A 162 4.60 2.62 -5.33
CA TYR A 162 3.86 3.07 -4.15
C TYR A 162 2.71 3.99 -4.56
N PHE A 163 1.49 3.67 -4.12
CA PHE A 163 0.29 4.47 -4.32
C PHE A 163 -0.23 5.01 -2.99
N GLU A 164 -0.58 6.29 -2.95
CA GLU A 164 -1.39 6.83 -1.87
C GLU A 164 -2.85 6.46 -2.14
N VAL A 165 -3.50 5.85 -1.15
CA VAL A 165 -4.92 5.50 -1.20
C VAL A 165 -5.65 6.42 -0.25
N GLY A 166 -6.63 7.15 -0.77
CA GLY A 166 -7.45 8.06 0.00
C GLY A 166 -8.82 8.23 -0.65
N ARG A 167 -9.84 8.50 0.18
CA ARG A 167 -11.18 8.80 -0.32
C ARG A 167 -11.27 10.29 -0.58
N ARG A 168 -11.71 10.66 -1.79
CA ARG A 168 -12.07 12.03 -2.12
C ARG A 168 -13.56 12.11 -2.35
N ASP A 169 -14.17 13.18 -1.86
CA ASP A 169 -15.51 13.57 -2.21
C ASP A 169 -15.39 14.57 -3.38
N PRO A 170 -15.62 14.14 -4.63
CA PRO A 170 -15.46 15.02 -5.77
C PRO A 170 -16.50 16.14 -5.69
N THR A 171 -16.01 17.38 -5.54
CA THR A 171 -16.85 18.57 -5.58
C THR A 171 -16.64 19.33 -6.89
N GLY A 172 -17.65 20.08 -7.29
CA GLY A 172 -17.60 20.89 -8.49
C GLY A 172 -18.63 22.01 -8.43
N THR A 173 -18.44 23.04 -9.25
CA THR A 173 -19.36 24.19 -9.35
C THR A 173 -20.28 24.11 -10.56
N SER A 174 -20.22 23.04 -11.36
CA SER A 174 -20.87 22.92 -12.67
C SER A 174 -22.40 22.88 -12.66
N GLY A 175 -23.07 23.08 -11.52
CA GLY A 175 -24.53 23.08 -11.40
C GLY A 175 -25.12 24.16 -10.50
N ALA A 176 -24.33 25.13 -10.03
CA ALA A 176 -24.84 26.16 -9.12
C ALA A 176 -25.75 27.19 -9.82
N ASP A 177 -25.50 27.46 -11.10
CA ASP A 177 -26.16 28.54 -11.85
C ASP A 177 -26.80 28.10 -13.18
N ALA A 178 -26.75 26.80 -13.53
CA ALA A 178 -27.27 26.29 -14.79
C ALA A 178 -28.70 25.74 -14.60
N THR A 179 -29.69 26.44 -15.15
CA THR A 179 -31.07 25.93 -15.24
C THR A 179 -31.15 24.90 -16.35
N LEU A 180 -31.52 23.66 -16.02
CA LEU A 180 -31.79 22.63 -17.01
C LEU A 180 -33.09 22.95 -17.77
N PRO A 181 -33.11 22.85 -19.11
CA PRO A 181 -34.36 22.91 -19.86
C PRO A 181 -35.30 21.77 -19.46
N GLU A 182 -36.59 22.07 -19.37
CA GLU A 182 -37.65 21.10 -19.09
C GLU A 182 -38.29 20.59 -20.39
N ASP A 183 -38.98 19.45 -20.32
CA ASP A 183 -39.81 18.89 -21.41
C ASP A 183 -39.10 18.73 -22.77
N CYS A 184 -37.81 18.36 -22.76
CA CYS A 184 -37.08 18.03 -23.98
C CYS A 184 -37.61 16.72 -24.59
N GLU A 185 -38.33 16.80 -25.71
CA GLU A 185 -38.80 15.61 -26.44
C GLU A 185 -37.61 14.80 -26.95
N ALA A 186 -37.65 13.50 -26.68
CA ALA A 186 -36.55 12.61 -27.03
C ALA A 186 -37.02 11.19 -27.30
N ASP A 187 -36.32 10.52 -28.21
CA ASP A 187 -36.53 9.10 -28.50
C ASP A 187 -35.51 8.24 -27.77
N LEU A 188 -36.01 7.24 -27.04
CA LEU A 188 -35.18 6.18 -26.50
C LEU A 188 -34.87 5.17 -27.58
N LEU A 189 -33.61 5.11 -27.98
CA LEU A 189 -33.04 4.00 -28.73
C LEU A 189 -32.46 2.97 -27.75
N ALA A 190 -32.02 1.82 -28.27
CA ALA A 190 -31.61 0.68 -27.44
C ALA A 190 -30.60 1.04 -26.31
N ASP A 191 -29.64 1.92 -26.58
CA ASP A 191 -28.54 2.26 -25.67
C ASP A 191 -28.31 3.78 -25.52
N ARG A 192 -29.22 4.61 -26.04
CA ARG A 192 -29.04 6.08 -26.07
C ARG A 192 -30.37 6.82 -26.20
N VAL A 193 -30.37 8.07 -25.78
CA VAL A 193 -31.49 8.99 -25.97
C VAL A 193 -31.12 9.99 -27.06
N VAL A 194 -31.99 10.18 -28.04
CA VAL A 194 -31.79 11.19 -29.09
C VAL A 194 -32.80 12.31 -28.87
N VAL A 195 -32.28 13.52 -28.65
CA VAL A 195 -33.05 14.76 -28.62
C VAL A 195 -32.91 15.38 -30.01
N TRP A 196 -33.98 15.26 -30.81
CA TRP A 196 -33.96 15.68 -32.22
C TRP A 196 -33.83 17.19 -32.36
N GLU A 197 -34.57 17.93 -31.51
CA GLU A 197 -34.63 19.39 -31.49
C GLU A 197 -34.31 19.92 -30.07
N PRO A 198 -33.05 19.79 -29.61
CA PRO A 198 -32.69 20.16 -28.25
C PRO A 198 -32.57 21.68 -28.09
N PRO A 199 -32.95 22.23 -26.92
CA PRO A 199 -32.56 23.58 -26.55
C PRO A 199 -31.03 23.70 -26.54
N LEU A 200 -30.46 24.71 -27.20
CA LEU A 200 -29.00 24.90 -27.28
C LEU A 200 -28.31 24.94 -25.91
N SER A 201 -28.99 25.49 -24.90
CA SER A 201 -28.51 25.56 -23.52
C SER A 201 -28.25 24.18 -22.91
N LEU A 202 -28.93 23.12 -23.35
CA LEU A 202 -28.71 21.76 -22.90
C LEU A 202 -27.25 21.33 -23.16
N TYR A 203 -26.72 21.60 -24.34
CA TYR A 203 -25.32 21.30 -24.63
C TYR A 203 -24.37 22.43 -24.20
N GLU A 204 -24.68 23.67 -24.55
CA GLU A 204 -23.73 24.79 -24.41
C GLU A 204 -23.48 25.22 -22.96
N GLN A 205 -24.47 25.04 -22.07
CA GLN A 205 -24.37 25.47 -20.67
C GLN A 205 -24.21 24.30 -19.71
N THR A 206 -24.78 23.15 -20.04
CA THR A 206 -24.79 21.97 -19.14
C THR A 206 -23.90 20.84 -19.62
N PHE A 207 -23.40 20.91 -20.86
CA PHE A 207 -22.52 19.91 -21.48
C PHE A 207 -23.14 18.52 -21.59
N TYR A 208 -24.47 18.42 -21.59
CA TYR A 208 -25.18 17.16 -21.77
C TYR A 208 -25.20 16.74 -23.24
N GLY A 209 -24.95 15.44 -23.46
CA GLY A 209 -25.00 14.82 -24.78
C GLY A 209 -23.83 15.16 -25.69
N GLN A 210 -23.92 14.64 -26.91
CA GLN A 210 -22.97 14.84 -28.00
C GLN A 210 -23.75 15.17 -29.29
N PRO A 211 -23.38 16.25 -30.01
CA PRO A 211 -23.97 16.55 -31.31
C PRO A 211 -23.71 15.44 -32.34
N LEU A 212 -24.74 15.02 -33.08
CA LEU A 212 -24.63 13.99 -34.13
C LEU A 212 -24.16 14.54 -35.48
N GLU A 213 -24.41 15.82 -35.75
CA GLU A 213 -23.94 16.52 -36.95
C GLU A 213 -22.92 17.61 -36.55
N GLY A 214 -22.00 17.94 -37.48
CA GLY A 214 -20.90 18.88 -37.22
C GLY A 214 -21.41 20.24 -36.73
N ARG A 215 -20.55 20.97 -35.98
CA ARG A 215 -20.82 22.27 -35.31
C ARG A 215 -21.31 23.43 -36.22
N GLU A 216 -21.72 23.14 -37.45
CA GLU A 216 -22.08 24.10 -38.51
C GLU A 216 -23.60 24.28 -38.68
N TYR A 217 -24.44 23.61 -37.88
CA TYR A 217 -25.90 23.75 -37.95
C TYR A 217 -26.45 24.55 -36.75
N ASP A 218 -27.39 25.46 -37.03
CA ASP A 218 -28.07 26.30 -36.05
C ASP A 218 -28.93 25.49 -35.04
N GLU A 219 -29.21 24.21 -35.34
CA GLU A 219 -30.05 23.30 -34.54
C GLU A 219 -29.40 21.89 -34.48
N PRO A 220 -28.51 21.62 -33.52
CA PRO A 220 -27.80 20.33 -33.46
C PRO A 220 -28.68 19.24 -32.83
N THR A 221 -28.92 18.12 -33.52
CA THR A 221 -29.45 16.91 -32.86
C THR A 221 -28.46 16.40 -31.81
N LEU A 222 -28.92 16.18 -30.58
CA LEU A 222 -28.10 15.70 -29.48
C LEU A 222 -28.36 14.24 -29.16
N GLN A 223 -27.28 13.49 -29.00
CA GLN A 223 -27.30 12.13 -28.47
C GLN A 223 -26.83 12.14 -27.01
N CYS A 224 -27.67 11.70 -26.09
CA CYS A 224 -27.38 11.56 -24.67
C CYS A 224 -27.16 10.09 -24.28
N SER A 225 -26.25 9.87 -23.31
CA SER A 225 -26.13 8.59 -22.62
C SER A 225 -27.35 8.31 -21.74
N LEU A 226 -27.55 7.05 -21.37
CA LEU A 226 -28.61 6.64 -20.43
C LEU A 226 -28.28 6.92 -18.96
N LEU A 227 -27.03 7.28 -18.67
CA LEU A 227 -26.48 7.58 -17.35
C LEU A 227 -25.73 8.91 -17.40
#